data_AF-A0A1G2CQF5-F1
#
_entry.id   AF-A0A1G2CQF5-F1
#
_cell.length_a   1.000
_cell.length_b   1.000
_cell.length_c   1.000
_cell.angle_alpha   90.00
_cell.angle_beta   90.00
_cell.angle_gamma   90.00
#
_symmetry.space_group_name_H-M   'P 1'
#
loop_
_entity.id
_entity.type
_entity.pdbx_description
1 polymer ?
#
loop_
_entity_poly.entity_id
_entity_poly.type
_entity_poly.pdbx_seq_one_letter_code
_entity_poly.pdbx_strand_id
1 'polypeptide(L)'
;MEQTTRRDVIRTLYLYLFSLVGLSLLIVGFVRLVDLGLKVLIFKNADQQYPEVAPFPPESLLVKERGIEIDAKTENITVKKGSSAITEEDRVLLSRWEDDYIAWQKKMKDYDPVRRSRESEGAGALAFIIIGMPVYLYHWRIIKKGNATLPS
;
A
#
# COMPACT_ATOMS: atom_id res chain seq x y z
N MET A 1 24.99 -0.70 51.75
CA MET A 1 25.56 -0.78 50.39
C MET A 1 24.59 -1.37 49.36
N GLU A 2 23.28 -1.46 49.65
CA GLU A 2 22.29 -2.15 48.79
C GLU A 2 21.56 -1.23 47.77
N GLN A 3 21.55 0.09 48.00
CA GLN A 3 20.83 1.05 47.15
C GLN A 3 21.54 1.38 45.81
N THR A 4 22.85 1.18 45.73
CA THR A 4 23.64 1.41 44.51
C THR A 4 23.46 0.29 43.51
N THR A 5 23.57 -0.96 43.96
CA THR A 5 23.37 -2.17 43.14
C THR A 5 21.97 -2.22 42.53
N ARG A 6 20.92 -1.84 43.27
CA ARG A 6 19.54 -1.81 42.75
C ARG A 6 19.38 -0.81 41.60
N ARG A 7 19.96 0.39 41.71
CA ARG A 7 19.93 1.40 40.64
C ARG A 7 20.70 0.95 39.39
N ASP A 8 21.84 0.31 39.59
CA ASP A 8 22.66 -0.21 38.49
C ASP A 8 21.98 -1.37 37.75
N VAL A 9 21.31 -2.26 38.47
CA VAL A 9 20.50 -3.34 37.88
C VAL A 9 19.32 -2.77 37.08
N ILE A 10 18.60 -1.78 37.63
CA ILE A 10 17.47 -1.14 36.92
C ILE A 10 17.93 -0.45 35.63
N ARG A 11 19.04 0.28 35.68
CA ARG A 11 19.61 0.94 34.50
C ARG A 11 20.02 -0.08 33.44
N THR A 12 20.67 -1.16 33.86
CA THR A 12 21.11 -2.23 32.97
C THR A 12 19.92 -2.91 32.32
N LEU A 13 18.91 -3.30 33.10
CA LEU A 13 17.68 -3.91 32.61
C LEU A 13 16.97 -3.01 31.59
N TYR A 14 16.84 -1.71 31.87
CA TYR A 14 16.27 -0.73 30.94
C TYR A 14 17.02 -0.72 29.60
N LEU A 15 18.35 -0.63 29.63
CA LEU A 15 19.15 -0.56 28.40
C LEU A 15 19.00 -1.82 27.55
N TYR A 16 18.96 -3.00 28.17
CA TYR A 16 18.75 -4.27 27.46
C TYR A 16 17.34 -4.39 26.89
N LEU A 17 16.31 -3.99 27.64
CA LEU A 17 14.92 -4.00 27.15
C LEU A 17 14.75 -3.08 25.93
N PHE A 18 15.25 -1.86 26.00
CA PHE A 18 15.16 -0.93 24.86
C PHE A 18 16.00 -1.37 23.66
N SER A 19 17.19 -1.94 23.90
CA SER A 19 18.00 -2.54 22.83
C SER A 19 17.27 -3.71 22.16
N LEU A 20 16.61 -4.57 22.94
CA LEU A 20 15.81 -5.69 22.45
C LEU A 20 14.63 -5.20 21.60
N VAL A 21 13.92 -4.17 22.04
CA VAL A 21 12.83 -3.56 21.28
C VAL A 21 13.34 -3.00 19.95
N GLY A 22 14.43 -2.21 19.97
CA GLY A 22 15.03 -1.68 18.75
C GLY A 22 15.48 -2.77 17.77
N LEU A 23 16.11 -3.83 18.29
CA LEU A 23 16.53 -4.98 17.50
C LEU A 23 15.32 -5.73 16.90
N SER A 24 14.25 -5.88 17.66
CA SER A 24 13.02 -6.53 17.19
C SER A 24 12.39 -5.76 16.03
N LEU A 25 12.33 -4.42 16.11
CA LEU A 25 11.83 -3.57 15.02
C LEU A 25 12.70 -3.73 13.76
N LEU A 26 14.03 -3.78 13.90
CA LEU A 26 14.95 -4.02 12.78
C LEU A 26 14.69 -5.38 12.11
N ILE A 27 14.53 -6.45 12.90
CA ILE A 27 14.26 -7.79 12.37
C ILE A 27 12.93 -7.81 11.61
N VAL A 28 11.87 -7.24 12.17
CA VAL A 28 10.55 -7.17 11.51
C VAL A 28 10.63 -6.41 10.19
N GLY A 29 11.31 -5.25 10.17
CA GLY A 29 11.50 -4.48 8.94
C GLY A 29 12.30 -5.24 7.88
N PHE A 30 13.34 -5.97 8.29
CA PHE A 30 14.16 -6.76 7.38
C PHE A 30 13.39 -7.95 6.79
N VAL A 31 12.65 -8.70 7.62
CA VAL A 31 11.80 -9.81 7.16
C VAL A 31 10.80 -9.34 6.10
N ARG A 32 10.16 -8.17 6.31
CA ARG A 32 9.24 -7.58 5.33
C ARG A 32 9.92 -7.18 4.03
N LEU A 33 11.12 -6.62 4.08
CA LEU A 33 11.87 -6.30 2.85
C LEU A 33 12.25 -7.57 2.07
N VAL A 34 12.65 -8.64 2.76
CA VAL A 34 12.95 -9.92 2.12
C VAL A 34 11.69 -10.51 1.50
N ASP A 35 10.56 -10.50 2.21
CA ASP A 35 9.27 -10.98 1.70
C ASP A 35 8.84 -10.21 0.44
N LEU A 36 8.89 -8.87 0.48
CA LEU A 36 8.61 -8.01 -0.67
C LEU A 36 9.56 -8.29 -1.84
N GLY A 37 10.87 -8.42 -1.57
CA GLY A 37 11.86 -8.74 -2.59
C GLY A 37 11.60 -10.11 -3.25
N LEU A 38 11.20 -11.09 -2.44
CA LEU A 38 10.86 -12.43 -2.91
C LEU A 38 9.61 -12.41 -3.80
N LYS A 39 8.57 -11.67 -3.42
CA LYS A 39 7.35 -11.46 -4.22
C LYS A 39 7.61 -10.73 -5.53
N VAL A 40 8.51 -9.74 -5.54
CA VAL A 40 8.81 -8.96 -6.75
C VAL A 40 9.73 -9.71 -7.72
N LEU A 41 10.73 -10.44 -7.19
CA LEU A 41 11.76 -11.07 -8.02
C LEU A 41 11.45 -12.52 -8.40
N ILE A 42 10.91 -13.31 -7.46
CA ILE A 42 10.73 -14.77 -7.61
C ILE A 42 9.24 -15.12 -7.76
N PHE A 43 8.36 -14.60 -6.90
CA PHE A 43 6.94 -14.95 -6.87
C PHE A 43 6.02 -13.82 -7.35
N LYS A 44 6.14 -13.45 -8.63
CA LYS A 44 5.41 -12.31 -9.22
C LYS A 44 3.88 -12.32 -9.02
N ASN A 45 3.30 -13.51 -8.83
CA ASN A 45 1.86 -13.74 -8.69
C ASN A 45 1.41 -14.06 -7.24
N ALA A 46 2.32 -14.05 -6.24
CA ALA A 46 1.94 -14.40 -4.86
C ALA A 46 0.94 -13.42 -4.22
N ASP A 47 0.94 -12.16 -4.67
CA ASP A 47 0.06 -11.10 -4.14
C ASP A 47 -1.28 -10.97 -4.90
N GLN A 48 -1.52 -11.78 -5.94
CA GLN A 48 -2.72 -11.69 -6.79
C GLN A 48 -4.00 -12.25 -6.14
N GLN A 49 -4.02 -12.41 -4.82
CA GLN A 49 -5.05 -13.18 -4.11
C GLN A 49 -6.43 -12.51 -4.03
N TYR A 50 -6.56 -11.23 -4.41
CA TYR A 50 -7.85 -10.56 -4.54
C TYR A 50 -7.85 -9.67 -5.78
N PRO A 51 -8.90 -9.70 -6.62
CA PRO A 51 -9.09 -8.67 -7.63
C PRO A 51 -9.36 -7.37 -6.88
N GLU A 52 -8.31 -6.60 -6.65
CA GLU A 52 -8.44 -5.19 -6.30
C GLU A 52 -9.34 -4.60 -7.39
N VAL A 53 -10.51 -4.11 -6.98
CA VAL A 53 -11.62 -3.78 -7.87
C VAL A 53 -11.09 -2.85 -8.96
N ALA A 54 -10.95 -3.37 -10.18
CA ALA A 54 -10.51 -2.58 -11.30
C ALA A 54 -11.46 -1.39 -11.45
N PRO A 55 -10.96 -0.17 -11.67
CA PRO A 55 -11.82 0.98 -11.86
C PRO A 55 -12.80 0.72 -13.01
N PHE A 56 -14.10 0.78 -12.73
CA PHE A 56 -15.11 0.62 -13.77
C PHE A 56 -14.88 1.64 -14.90
N PRO A 57 -15.16 1.26 -16.17
CA PRO A 57 -15.10 2.21 -17.27
C PRO A 57 -16.07 3.37 -17.01
N PRO A 58 -15.77 4.58 -17.52
CA PRO A 58 -16.72 5.69 -17.45
C PRO A 58 -18.01 5.28 -18.16
N GLU A 59 -19.13 5.37 -17.45
CA GLU A 59 -20.44 5.18 -18.05
C GLU A 59 -20.71 6.32 -19.03
N SER A 60 -21.32 6.02 -20.19
CA SER A 60 -21.65 7.08 -21.13
C SER A 60 -22.70 8.02 -20.52
N LEU A 61 -22.41 9.32 -20.55
CA LEU A 61 -23.35 10.33 -20.08
C LEU A 61 -24.65 10.27 -20.89
N LEU A 62 -24.59 9.82 -22.15
CA LEU A 62 -25.80 9.53 -22.92
C LEU A 62 -26.69 8.47 -22.30
N VAL A 63 -26.13 7.29 -21.98
CA VAL A 63 -26.89 6.21 -21.35
C VAL A 63 -27.49 6.68 -20.02
N LYS A 64 -26.73 7.46 -19.24
CA LYS A 64 -27.17 8.02 -17.97
C LYS A 64 -28.28 9.07 -18.12
N GLU A 65 -28.13 10.03 -19.03
CA GLU A 65 -29.07 11.15 -19.22
C GLU A 65 -30.35 10.72 -19.93
N ARG A 66 -30.25 9.83 -20.92
CA ARG A 66 -31.37 9.29 -21.68
C ARG A 66 -32.04 8.08 -21.00
N GLY A 67 -31.43 7.54 -19.95
CA GLY A 67 -31.90 6.35 -19.24
C GLY A 67 -32.02 5.16 -20.20
N ILE A 68 -30.96 4.89 -20.96
CA ILE A 68 -30.95 3.82 -21.95
C ILE A 68 -30.73 2.50 -21.23
N GLU A 69 -31.71 1.60 -21.30
CA GLU A 69 -31.56 0.24 -20.82
C GLU A 69 -31.40 -0.71 -22.01
N ILE A 70 -30.31 -1.48 -21.96
CA ILE A 70 -30.02 -2.55 -22.91
C ILE A 70 -30.44 -3.85 -22.25
N ASP A 71 -31.46 -4.51 -22.82
CA ASP A 71 -31.81 -5.86 -22.39
C ASP A 71 -30.77 -6.85 -22.93
N ALA A 72 -29.91 -7.36 -22.06
CA ALA A 72 -28.85 -8.29 -22.40
C ALA A 72 -29.34 -9.64 -22.97
N LYS A 73 -30.64 -9.97 -22.88
CA LYS A 73 -31.21 -11.20 -23.45
C LYS A 73 -31.86 -11.00 -24.82
N THR A 74 -32.35 -9.80 -25.11
CA THR A 74 -33.12 -9.53 -26.34
C THR A 74 -32.45 -8.52 -27.27
N GLU A 75 -31.31 -7.95 -26.86
CA GLU A 75 -30.59 -6.86 -27.55
C GLU A 75 -31.46 -5.62 -27.85
N ASN A 76 -32.62 -5.52 -27.21
CA ASN A 76 -33.51 -4.39 -27.38
C ASN A 76 -32.99 -3.20 -26.57
N ILE A 77 -32.93 -2.04 -27.24
CA ILE A 77 -32.54 -0.77 -26.64
C ILE A 77 -33.81 0.00 -26.31
N THR A 78 -34.03 0.28 -25.03
CA THR A 78 -35.16 1.09 -24.57
C THR A 78 -34.67 2.43 -24.03
N VAL A 79 -35.26 3.52 -24.54
CA VAL A 79 -34.96 4.88 -24.10
C VAL A 79 -36.05 5.30 -23.12
N LYS A 80 -35.71 5.49 -21.85
CA LYS A 80 -36.68 5.87 -20.82
C LYS A 80 -36.98 7.36 -20.78
N LYS A 81 -36.11 8.20 -21.36
CA LYS A 81 -36.20 9.65 -21.25
C LYS A 81 -35.80 10.36 -22.54
N GLY A 82 -36.65 11.29 -22.99
CA GLY A 82 -36.40 12.12 -24.17
C GLY A 82 -36.82 11.49 -25.50
N SER A 83 -36.55 12.19 -26.60
CA SER A 83 -36.85 11.75 -27.97
C SER A 83 -35.97 10.56 -28.39
N SER A 84 -36.48 9.66 -29.24
CA SER A 84 -35.69 8.57 -29.83
C SER A 84 -34.67 9.06 -30.87
N ALA A 85 -34.78 10.31 -31.33
CA ALA A 85 -33.83 10.90 -32.28
C ALA A 85 -32.58 11.43 -31.55
N ILE A 86 -31.40 11.07 -32.08
CA ILE A 86 -30.10 11.63 -31.66
C ILE A 86 -30.07 13.13 -31.98
N THR A 87 -29.89 13.95 -30.94
CA THR A 87 -29.75 15.41 -31.05
C THR A 87 -28.27 15.80 -31.22
N GLU A 88 -28.00 17.07 -31.55
CA GLU A 88 -26.62 17.56 -31.66
C GLU A 88 -25.87 17.52 -30.31
N GLU A 89 -26.58 17.85 -29.22
CA GLU A 89 -26.06 17.70 -27.86
C GLU A 89 -25.66 16.25 -27.55
N ASP A 90 -26.42 15.28 -28.05
CA ASP A 90 -26.10 13.88 -27.84
C ASP A 90 -24.78 13.48 -28.51
N ARG A 91 -24.48 14.05 -29.69
CA ARG A 91 -23.22 13.81 -30.42
C ARG A 91 -22.02 14.32 -29.63
N VAL A 92 -22.16 15.48 -28.99
CA VAL A 92 -21.11 16.04 -28.12
C VAL A 92 -20.88 15.14 -26.90
N LEU A 93 -21.94 14.63 -26.28
CA LEU A 93 -21.84 13.70 -25.15
C LEU A 93 -21.19 12.36 -25.55
N LEU A 94 -21.46 11.86 -26.75
CA LEU A 94 -20.80 10.66 -27.29
C LEU A 94 -19.31 10.89 -27.55
N SER A 95 -18.97 11.98 -28.22
CA SER A 95 -17.57 12.31 -28.52
C SER A 95 -16.75 12.45 -27.24
N ARG A 96 -17.31 13.12 -26.22
CA ARG A 96 -16.65 13.24 -24.92
C ARG A 96 -16.47 11.90 -24.23
N TRP A 97 -17.51 11.05 -24.24
CA TRP A 97 -17.41 9.72 -23.64
C TRP A 97 -16.39 8.84 -24.38
N GLU A 98 -16.28 8.95 -25.70
CA GLU A 98 -15.27 8.25 -26.48
C GLU A 98 -13.85 8.65 -26.04
N ASP A 99 -13.59 9.95 -25.89
CA ASP A 99 -12.32 10.47 -25.38
C ASP A 99 -12.01 9.94 -23.95
N ASP A 100 -13.01 10.02 -23.05
CA ASP A 100 -12.90 9.52 -21.67
C ASP A 100 -12.65 8.00 -21.64
N TYR A 101 -13.30 7.25 -22.53
CA TYR A 101 -13.17 5.79 -22.65
C TYR A 101 -11.80 5.40 -23.19
N ILE A 102 -11.30 6.09 -24.22
CA ILE A 102 -9.93 5.88 -24.74
C ILE A 102 -8.90 6.20 -23.65
N ALA A 103 -9.09 7.28 -22.90
CA ALA A 103 -8.22 7.64 -21.78
C ALA A 103 -8.23 6.57 -20.68
N TRP A 104 -9.41 6.04 -20.33
CA TRP A 104 -9.54 4.94 -19.39
C TRP A 104 -8.85 3.66 -19.90
N GLN A 105 -9.04 3.30 -21.18
CA GLN A 105 -8.38 2.13 -21.78
C GLN A 105 -6.85 2.28 -21.73
N LYS A 106 -6.33 3.47 -22.04
CA LYS A 106 -4.89 3.76 -21.94
C LYS A 106 -4.40 3.60 -20.49
N LYS A 107 -5.16 4.09 -19.51
CA LYS A 107 -4.83 3.94 -18.07
C LYS A 107 -4.86 2.47 -17.62
N MET A 108 -5.76 1.66 -18.17
CA MET A 108 -5.89 0.24 -17.80
C MET A 108 -4.76 -0.65 -18.33
N LYS A 109 -4.15 -0.30 -19.47
CA LYS A 109 -3.02 -1.08 -20.01
C LYS A 109 -1.85 -1.18 -19.03
N ASP A 110 -1.64 -0.12 -18.24
CA ASP A 110 -0.55 -0.02 -17.26
C ASP A 110 -1.05 -0.16 -15.81
N TYR A 111 -2.31 -0.58 -15.60
CA TYR A 111 -2.89 -0.69 -14.27
C TYR A 111 -2.37 -1.95 -13.56
N ASP A 112 -1.47 -1.74 -12.61
CA ASP A 112 -1.01 -2.76 -11.67
C ASP A 112 -1.72 -2.56 -10.31
N PRO A 113 -2.73 -3.39 -9.97
CA PRO A 113 -3.43 -3.26 -8.69
C PRO A 113 -2.50 -3.56 -7.49
N VAL A 114 -1.59 -4.52 -7.62
CA VAL A 114 -0.73 -4.92 -6.49
C VAL A 114 0.38 -3.90 -6.20
N ARG A 115 0.62 -2.95 -7.11
CA ARG A 115 1.63 -1.90 -6.95
C ARG A 115 1.45 -1.08 -5.68
N ARG A 116 0.22 -0.63 -5.38
CA ARG A 116 -0.05 0.18 -4.19
C ARG A 116 0.23 -0.61 -2.91
N SER A 117 -0.18 -1.87 -2.88
CA SER A 117 0.08 -2.77 -1.76
C SER A 117 1.58 -2.92 -1.50
N ARG A 118 2.36 -3.17 -2.55
CA ARG A 118 3.83 -3.29 -2.51
C ARG A 118 4.51 -2.02 -2.03
N GLU A 119 4.08 -0.85 -2.53
CA GLU A 119 4.60 0.44 -2.09
C GLU A 119 4.34 0.69 -0.60
N SER A 120 3.14 0.35 -0.12
CA SER A 120 2.76 0.45 1.30
C SER A 120 3.58 -0.52 2.18
N GLU A 121 3.73 -1.77 1.75
CA GLU A 121 4.53 -2.78 2.44
C GLU A 121 6.00 -2.35 2.55
N GLY A 122 6.58 -1.86 1.46
CA GLY A 122 7.94 -1.33 1.42
C GLY A 122 8.12 -0.10 2.33
N ALA A 123 7.19 0.86 2.26
CA ALA A 123 7.22 2.04 3.14
C ALA A 123 7.13 1.65 4.62
N GLY A 124 6.25 0.70 4.96
CA GLY A 124 6.13 0.18 6.32
C GLY A 124 7.41 -0.52 6.79
N ALA A 125 8.01 -1.36 5.95
CA ALA A 125 9.27 -2.03 6.26
C ALA A 125 10.41 -1.04 6.52
N LEU A 126 10.52 0.01 5.70
CA LEU A 126 11.48 1.08 5.89
C LEU A 126 11.23 1.87 7.17
N ALA A 127 9.96 2.15 7.52
CA ALA A 127 9.63 2.84 8.76
C ALA A 127 10.11 2.06 10.00
N PHE A 128 9.92 0.74 10.02
CA PHE A 128 10.46 -0.12 11.08
C PHE A 128 11.98 -0.03 11.20
N ILE A 129 12.69 -0.02 10.07
CA ILE A 129 14.16 0.07 10.06
C ILE A 129 14.62 1.45 10.54
N ILE A 130 14.02 2.52 10.02
CA ILE A 130 14.39 3.91 10.33
C ILE A 130 14.17 4.21 11.81
N ILE A 131 13.11 3.68 12.43
CA ILE A 131 12.83 3.88 13.86
C ILE A 131 13.64 2.92 14.73
N GLY A 132 13.74 1.65 14.32
CA GLY A 132 14.47 0.62 15.06
C GLY A 132 15.97 0.86 15.13
N MET A 133 16.56 1.40 14.06
CA MET A 133 18.01 1.61 13.96
C MET A 133 18.55 2.59 15.01
N PRO A 134 18.04 3.82 15.18
CA PRO A 134 18.50 4.72 16.24
C PRO A 134 18.31 4.15 17.64
N VAL A 135 17.15 3.51 17.90
CA VAL A 135 16.85 2.91 19.21
C VAL A 135 17.87 1.83 19.54
N TYR A 136 18.12 0.90 18.62
CA TYR A 136 19.09 -0.16 18.82
C TYR A 136 20.52 0.38 18.98
N LEU A 137 20.98 1.21 18.04
CA LEU A 137 22.36 1.70 18.02
C LEU A 137 22.69 2.57 19.25
N TYR A 138 21.76 3.41 19.68
CA TYR A 138 21.95 4.26 20.86
C TYR A 138 22.18 3.41 22.11
N HIS A 139 21.27 2.48 22.39
CA HIS A 139 21.34 1.64 23.59
C HIS A 139 22.53 0.68 23.55
N TRP A 140 22.80 0.07 22.38
CA TRP A 140 23.96 -0.79 22.18
C TRP A 140 25.29 -0.06 22.44
N ARG A 141 25.42 1.17 21.94
CA ARG A 141 26.63 2.00 22.16
C ARG A 141 26.85 2.32 23.63
N ILE A 142 25.79 2.54 24.40
CA ILE A 142 25.88 2.81 25.84
C ILE A 142 26.34 1.56 26.60
N ILE A 143 25.76 0.40 26.30
CA ILE A 143 26.14 -0.88 26.93
C ILE A 143 27.62 -1.17 26.66
N LYS A 144 28.07 -1.04 25.40
CA LYS A 144 29.48 -1.27 25.03
C LYS A 144 30.45 -0.34 25.76
N LYS A 145 30.07 0.94 25.95
CA LYS A 145 30.89 1.90 26.70
C LYS A 145 30.92 1.63 28.20
N GLY A 146 29.80 1.21 28.79
CA GLY A 146 29.73 0.86 30.22
C GLY A 146 30.56 -0.37 30.58
N ASN A 147 30.60 -1.37 29.70
CA ASN A 147 31.38 -2.59 29.90
C ASN A 147 32.90 -2.36 29.78
N ALA A 148 33.34 -1.31 29.06
CA ALA A 148 34.75 -1.00 28.86
C ALA A 148 35.41 -0.30 30.06
N THR A 149 34.62 0.16 31.05
CA THR A 149 35.11 0.95 32.20
C THR A 149 35.11 0.20 33.53
N LEU A 150 34.74 -1.08 33.56
CA LEU A 150 34.78 -1.91 34.76
C LEU A 150 35.93 -2.92 34.65
N PRO A 151 37.03 -2.79 35.43
CA PRO A 151 38.03 -3.84 35.52
C PRO A 151 37.42 -5.10 36.14
N SER A 152 37.70 -6.24 35.52
CA SER A 152 37.38 -7.60 35.99
C SER A 152 38.09 -7.93 37.29
#